data_AF-A0A254S8G4-F1
#
_entry.id   AF-A0A254S8G4-F1
#
_cell.length_a   1.000
_cell.length_b   1.000
_cell.length_c   1.000
_cell.angle_alpha   90.00
_cell.angle_beta   90.00
_cell.angle_gamma   90.00
#
_symmetry.space_group_name_H-M   'P 1'
#
loop_
_entity.id
_entity.type
_entity.pdbx_description
1 polymer ?
#
loop_
_entity_poly.entity_id
_entity_poly.type
_entity_poly.pdbx_seq_one_letter_code
_entity_poly.pdbx_strand_id
1 'polypeptide(L)'
;MLFLTLCFALANAQFYYDKHGESRGAYKDCLEYSKLVGLAERFNGPILVKKPVKGVKPRKNLEKIPENKIQRTFNVSRNTLNKENWLEVEKNEIVKICVDEPVVAWETSLKAIISSDSCLTFETPTLVGVETLRVHFYKEYMPYYINFYNDIYSYDISLETTNY
;
A
#
# COMPACT_ATOMS: atom_id res chain seq x y z
N MET A 1 -29.10 19.27 26.56
CA MET A 1 -27.90 18.45 26.83
C MET A 1 -28.06 17.13 26.08
N LEU A 2 -27.82 17.15 24.76
CA LEU A 2 -27.97 16.05 23.78
C LEU A 2 -27.39 16.68 22.49
N PHE A 3 -26.36 16.21 21.80
CA PHE A 3 -25.94 14.88 21.39
C PHE A 3 -24.41 14.83 21.37
N LEU A 4 -23.79 13.91 22.09
CA LEU A 4 -22.34 13.66 22.02
C LEU A 4 -22.12 12.15 21.98
N THR A 5 -22.62 11.53 20.91
CA THR A 5 -22.38 10.12 20.58
C THR A 5 -22.15 9.98 19.08
N LEU A 6 -21.17 10.72 18.55
CA LEU A 6 -20.55 10.37 17.27
C LEU A 6 -19.57 9.23 17.54
N CYS A 7 -20.00 8.05 17.09
CA CYS A 7 -19.50 6.73 17.43
C CYS A 7 -17.98 6.56 17.18
N PHE A 8 -17.29 6.09 18.22
CA PHE A 8 -15.92 5.57 18.21
C PHE A 8 -15.81 4.21 17.48
N ALA A 9 -16.22 4.12 16.20
CA ALA A 9 -16.23 2.86 15.45
C ALA A 9 -15.17 2.75 14.33
N LEU A 10 -14.15 3.62 14.31
CA LEU A 10 -13.12 3.64 13.25
C LEU A 10 -11.76 3.08 13.66
N ALA A 11 -11.61 2.58 14.89
CA ALA A 11 -10.29 2.24 15.43
C ALA A 11 -9.52 1.15 14.64
N ASN A 12 -10.24 0.32 13.87
CA ASN A 12 -9.66 -0.80 13.11
C ASN A 12 -10.03 -0.80 11.62
N ALA A 13 -10.57 0.30 11.09
CA ALA A 13 -10.95 0.35 9.69
C ALA A 13 -9.72 0.61 8.80
N GLN A 14 -9.58 -0.17 7.72
CA GLN A 14 -8.62 0.07 6.64
C GLN A 14 -9.21 1.11 5.69
N PHE A 15 -8.41 2.07 5.23
CA PHE A 15 -8.86 3.09 4.29
C PHE A 15 -8.26 2.82 2.92
N TYR A 16 -9.02 3.06 1.86
CA TYR A 16 -8.51 2.89 0.51
C TYR A 16 -8.64 4.17 -0.31
N TYR A 17 -7.63 4.37 -1.16
CA TYR A 17 -7.45 5.54 -1.99
C TYR A 17 -7.21 5.10 -3.42
N ASP A 18 -7.70 5.88 -4.38
CA ASP A 18 -7.40 5.63 -5.78
C ASP A 18 -6.00 6.15 -6.17
N LYS A 19 -5.60 5.94 -7.43
CA LYS A 19 -4.33 6.42 -7.98
C LYS A 19 -4.15 7.95 -7.94
N HIS A 20 -5.22 8.72 -7.78
CA HIS A 20 -5.16 10.18 -7.64
C HIS A 20 -5.01 10.62 -6.17
N GLY A 21 -5.01 9.67 -5.23
CA GLY A 21 -4.93 9.92 -3.81
C GLY A 21 -6.26 10.30 -3.15
N GLU A 22 -7.39 10.19 -3.87
CA GLU A 22 -8.71 10.49 -3.31
C GLU A 22 -9.18 9.35 -2.40
N SER A 23 -9.62 9.68 -1.19
CA SER A 23 -10.21 8.70 -0.27
C SER A 23 -11.52 8.19 -0.84
N ARG A 24 -11.61 6.87 -1.06
CA ARG A 24 -12.79 6.24 -1.67
C ARG A 24 -13.66 5.50 -0.65
N GLY A 25 -13.15 5.22 0.55
CA GLY A 25 -13.93 4.63 1.62
C GLY A 25 -13.07 3.95 2.70
N ALA A 26 -13.75 3.17 3.55
CA ALA A 26 -13.11 2.37 4.59
C ALA A 26 -13.75 0.98 4.70
N TYR A 27 -12.94 -0.02 5.03
CA TYR A 27 -13.34 -1.41 5.29
C TYR A 27 -13.08 -1.76 6.75
N LYS A 28 -14.06 -2.38 7.41
CA LYS A 28 -13.96 -2.78 8.82
C LYS A 28 -13.31 -4.17 9.01
N ASP A 29 -13.33 -4.99 7.95
CA ASP A 29 -12.87 -6.37 7.94
C ASP A 29 -11.69 -6.56 6.97
N CYS A 30 -11.21 -7.80 6.82
CA CYS A 30 -10.15 -8.13 5.86
C CYS A 30 -10.62 -7.82 4.43
N LEU A 31 -9.77 -7.12 3.67
CA LEU A 31 -10.06 -6.74 2.30
C LEU A 31 -9.83 -7.94 1.38
N GLU A 32 -10.90 -8.46 0.78
CA GLU A 32 -10.81 -9.58 -0.17
C GLU A 32 -10.16 -9.14 -1.49
N TYR A 33 -9.33 -10.00 -2.07
CA TYR A 33 -8.65 -9.74 -3.34
C TYR A 33 -9.63 -9.40 -4.48
N SER A 34 -10.76 -10.10 -4.58
CA SER A 34 -11.81 -9.81 -5.58
C SER A 34 -12.33 -8.37 -5.49
N LYS A 35 -12.44 -7.83 -4.26
CA LYS A 35 -12.83 -6.45 -4.02
C LYS A 35 -11.72 -5.50 -4.45
N LEU A 36 -10.45 -5.83 -4.18
CA LEU A 36 -9.31 -5.03 -4.64
C LEU A 36 -9.32 -4.90 -6.17
N VAL A 37 -9.48 -6.02 -6.89
CA VAL A 37 -9.56 -6.04 -8.35
C VAL A 37 -10.72 -5.20 -8.86
N GLY A 38 -11.94 -5.40 -8.33
CA GLY A 38 -13.10 -4.63 -8.77
C GLY A 38 -12.96 -3.12 -8.52
N LEU A 39 -12.28 -2.72 -7.45
CA LEU A 39 -11.95 -1.31 -7.21
C LEU A 39 -10.90 -0.79 -8.20
N ALA A 40 -9.84 -1.54 -8.44
CA ALA A 40 -8.78 -1.15 -9.36
C ALA A 40 -9.31 -1.00 -10.79
N GLU A 41 -10.17 -1.91 -11.24
CA GLU A 41 -10.90 -1.82 -12.51
C GLU A 41 -11.81 -0.58 -12.54
N ARG A 42 -12.62 -0.38 -11.49
CA ARG A 42 -13.54 0.77 -11.39
C ARG A 42 -12.82 2.12 -11.46
N PHE A 43 -11.61 2.22 -10.91
CA PHE A 43 -10.83 3.46 -10.86
C PHE A 43 -9.72 3.52 -11.92
N ASN A 44 -9.68 2.55 -12.83
CA ASN A 44 -8.72 2.45 -13.92
C ASN A 44 -7.25 2.55 -13.45
N GLY A 45 -6.88 1.78 -12.43
CA GLY A 45 -5.50 1.68 -11.95
C GLY A 45 -5.40 1.16 -10.52
N PRO A 46 -4.18 1.05 -9.96
CA PRO A 46 -3.97 0.49 -8.64
C PRO A 46 -4.65 1.30 -7.54
N ILE A 47 -4.89 0.64 -6.42
CA ILE A 47 -5.42 1.23 -5.20
C ILE A 47 -4.40 1.18 -4.06
N LEU A 48 -4.45 2.19 -3.19
CA LEU A 48 -3.61 2.27 -2.01
C LEU A 48 -4.44 1.95 -0.78
N VAL A 49 -4.08 0.90 -0.06
CA VAL A 49 -4.72 0.46 1.18
C VAL A 49 -3.87 0.91 2.37
N LYS A 50 -4.45 1.74 3.23
CA LYS A 50 -3.84 2.17 4.50
C LYS A 50 -4.29 1.26 5.63
N LYS A 51 -3.35 0.42 6.09
CA LYS A 51 -3.58 -0.42 7.26
C LYS A 51 -3.52 0.43 8.53
N PRO A 52 -4.51 0.30 9.44
CA PRO A 52 -4.44 0.95 10.74
C PRO A 52 -3.32 0.29 11.54
N VAL A 53 -2.44 1.12 12.09
CA VAL A 53 -1.49 0.68 13.13
C VAL A 53 -2.22 0.81 14.47
N LYS A 54 -2.19 -0.21 15.32
CA LYS A 54 -2.93 -0.23 16.59
C LYS A 54 -2.62 1.03 17.42
N GLY A 55 -3.65 1.79 17.76
CA GLY A 55 -3.51 3.05 18.52
C GLY A 55 -3.10 4.28 17.71
N VAL A 56 -2.91 4.15 16.40
CA VAL A 56 -2.52 5.24 15.50
C VAL A 56 -3.60 5.44 14.44
N LYS A 57 -4.04 6.68 14.25
CA LYS A 57 -4.95 7.00 13.14
C LYS A 57 -4.25 6.70 11.80
N PRO A 58 -4.97 6.21 10.79
CA PRO A 58 -4.40 6.01 9.45
C PRO A 58 -3.68 7.28 9.01
N ARG A 59 -2.42 7.14 8.58
CA ARG A 59 -1.62 8.27 8.09
C ARG A 59 -2.24 8.77 6.78
N LYS A 60 -2.40 10.09 6.66
CA LYS A 60 -2.80 10.72 5.40
C LYS A 60 -1.80 10.36 4.30
N ASN A 61 -2.26 10.31 3.06
CA ASN A 61 -1.36 10.12 1.92
C ASN A 61 -0.38 11.29 1.80
N LEU A 62 0.73 11.03 1.11
CA LEU A 62 1.59 12.10 0.64
C LEU A 62 0.79 12.96 -0.35
N GLU A 63 0.96 14.28 -0.25
CA GLU A 63 0.62 15.15 -1.37
C GLU A 63 1.51 14.78 -2.57
N LYS A 64 1.10 15.17 -3.77
CA LYS A 64 1.82 14.85 -5.00
C LYS A 64 3.30 15.26 -4.86
N ILE A 65 4.17 14.26 -4.76
CA ILE A 65 5.62 14.47 -4.69
C ILE A 65 6.14 14.66 -6.12
N PRO A 66 6.83 15.77 -6.43
CA PRO A 66 7.51 15.93 -7.70
C PRO A 66 8.67 14.92 -7.85
N GLU A 67 8.88 14.39 -9.06
CA GLU A 67 9.90 13.35 -9.31
C GLU A 67 11.32 13.81 -8.89
N ASN A 68 11.64 15.10 -8.98
CA ASN A 68 12.93 15.65 -8.57
C ASN A 68 13.16 15.71 -7.05
N LYS A 69 12.15 15.37 -6.24
CA LYS A 69 12.27 15.24 -4.77
C LYS A 69 12.52 13.79 -4.34
N ILE A 70 12.42 12.84 -5.26
CA ILE A 70 12.71 11.43 -4.97
C ILE A 70 14.23 11.27 -4.88
N GLN A 71 14.69 10.75 -3.76
CA GLN A 71 16.12 10.58 -3.48
C GLN A 71 16.62 9.24 -4.00
N ARG A 72 15.76 8.20 -4.00
CA ARG A 72 16.12 6.86 -4.43
C ARG A 72 14.96 6.14 -5.09
N THR A 73 15.28 5.38 -6.14
CA THR A 73 14.34 4.52 -6.85
C THR A 73 14.83 3.08 -6.84
N PHE A 74 14.01 2.17 -6.34
CA PHE A 74 14.24 0.73 -6.41
C PHE A 74 13.39 0.13 -7.51
N ASN A 75 14.02 -0.62 -8.41
CA ASN A 75 13.33 -1.45 -9.39
C ASN A 75 13.38 -2.90 -8.91
N VAL A 76 12.22 -3.48 -8.63
CA VAL A 76 12.08 -4.81 -8.03
C VAL A 76 11.38 -5.73 -9.02
N SER A 77 11.93 -6.92 -9.26
CA SER A 77 11.22 -7.90 -10.09
C SER A 77 10.24 -8.71 -9.26
N ARG A 78 9.03 -8.94 -9.75
CA ARG A 78 8.04 -9.84 -9.11
C ARG A 78 8.63 -11.21 -8.81
N ASN A 79 9.45 -11.73 -9.71
CA ASN A 79 10.09 -13.04 -9.54
C ASN A 79 11.08 -13.10 -8.36
N THR A 80 11.62 -11.95 -7.94
CA THR A 80 12.53 -11.84 -6.79
C THR A 80 11.81 -11.63 -5.46
N LEU A 81 10.49 -11.38 -5.47
CA LEU A 81 9.70 -11.14 -4.25
C LEU A 81 9.35 -12.42 -3.48
N ASN A 82 9.69 -13.60 -4.01
CA ASN A 82 9.21 -14.89 -3.52
C ASN A 82 9.72 -15.28 -2.11
N LYS A 83 10.72 -14.58 -1.55
CA LYS A 83 11.20 -14.72 -0.16
C LYS A 83 11.84 -13.41 0.30
N GLU A 84 11.07 -12.58 0.99
CA GLU A 84 11.50 -11.37 1.73
C GLU A 84 12.55 -10.51 1.02
N ASN A 85 12.10 -9.59 0.18
CA ASN A 85 13.01 -8.59 -0.37
C ASN A 85 13.24 -7.49 0.68
N TRP A 86 14.48 -7.40 1.16
CA TRP A 86 14.92 -6.38 2.11
C TRP A 86 15.46 -5.18 1.33
N LEU A 87 14.87 -4.00 1.56
CA LEU A 87 15.37 -2.75 1.02
C LEU A 87 15.82 -1.87 2.19
N GLU A 88 17.11 -1.56 2.22
CA GLU A 88 17.68 -0.63 3.18
C GLU A 88 17.45 0.81 2.73
N VAL A 89 16.91 1.63 3.64
CA VAL A 89 16.54 3.02 3.40
C VAL A 89 16.97 3.92 4.55
N GLU A 90 17.21 5.19 4.25
CA GLU A 90 17.55 6.19 5.27
C GLU A 90 16.28 6.80 5.88
N LYS A 91 16.40 7.36 7.08
CA LYS A 91 15.28 8.05 7.75
C LYS A 91 14.86 9.31 6.99
N ASN A 92 13.55 9.53 6.89
CA ASN A 92 12.95 10.66 6.18
C ASN A 92 13.32 10.73 4.68
N GLU A 93 13.88 9.65 4.14
CA GLU A 93 14.18 9.54 2.72
C GLU A 93 12.87 9.41 1.94
N ILE A 94 12.77 10.12 0.81
CA ILE A 94 11.68 9.96 -0.14
C ILE A 94 12.10 8.92 -1.18
N VAL A 95 11.47 7.76 -1.09
CA VAL A 95 11.81 6.57 -1.87
C VAL A 95 10.68 6.24 -2.84
N LYS A 96 11.05 5.79 -4.04
CA LYS A 96 10.13 5.18 -5.01
C LYS A 96 10.49 3.72 -5.20
N ILE A 97 9.50 2.84 -5.09
CA ILE A 97 9.63 1.43 -5.46
C ILE A 97 8.79 1.22 -6.71
N CYS A 98 9.38 0.63 -7.74
CA CYS A 98 8.70 0.21 -8.94
C CYS A 98 8.85 -1.30 -9.11
N VAL A 99 7.75 -1.99 -9.37
CA VAL A 99 7.77 -3.39 -9.77
C VAL A 99 7.65 -3.52 -11.30
N ASP A 100 8.12 -4.63 -11.83
CA ASP A 100 8.14 -4.91 -13.28
C ASP A 100 6.77 -5.33 -13.86
N GLU A 101 5.73 -5.40 -13.04
CA GLU A 101 4.37 -5.75 -13.45
C GLU A 101 3.30 -4.76 -12.94
N PRO A 102 2.15 -4.66 -13.63
CA PRO A 102 1.02 -3.87 -13.15
C PRO A 102 0.50 -4.36 -11.79
N VAL A 103 0.27 -3.42 -10.88
CA VAL A 103 -0.18 -3.69 -9.52
C VAL A 103 -1.69 -3.45 -9.42
N VAL A 104 -2.37 -4.33 -8.67
CA VAL A 104 -3.77 -4.15 -8.26
C VAL A 104 -3.82 -3.23 -7.04
N ALA A 105 -3.02 -3.53 -6.03
CA ALA A 105 -3.04 -2.79 -4.77
C ALA A 105 -1.68 -2.75 -4.08
N TRP A 106 -1.43 -1.63 -3.40
CA TRP A 106 -0.36 -1.49 -2.42
C TRP A 106 -0.99 -1.38 -1.03
N GLU A 107 -0.56 -2.20 -0.08
CA GLU A 107 -0.98 -2.10 1.32
C GLU A 107 0.20 -1.70 2.20
N THR A 108 0.02 -0.62 2.97
CA THR A 108 1.08 -0.11 3.83
C THR A 108 0.54 0.75 4.97
N SER A 109 1.30 0.81 6.06
CA SER A 109 1.17 1.77 7.17
C SER A 109 1.77 3.14 6.84
N LEU A 110 2.68 3.19 5.85
CA LEU A 110 3.52 4.35 5.55
C LEU A 110 2.74 5.51 4.94
N LYS A 111 3.31 6.70 4.98
CA LYS A 111 2.81 7.86 4.21
C LYS A 111 3.26 7.66 2.77
N ALA A 112 2.32 7.39 1.85
CA ALA A 112 2.63 6.95 0.49
C ALA A 112 1.65 7.53 -0.53
N ILE A 113 2.06 7.51 -1.80
CA ILE A 113 1.27 7.86 -2.98
C ILE A 113 1.63 6.90 -4.12
N ILE A 114 0.64 6.53 -4.92
CA ILE A 114 0.83 5.78 -6.16
C ILE A 114 1.39 6.75 -7.21
N SER A 115 2.61 6.50 -7.70
CA SER A 115 3.24 7.33 -8.73
C SER A 115 3.01 6.80 -10.15
N SER A 116 2.65 5.51 -10.31
CA SER A 116 2.18 4.91 -11.55
C SER A 116 1.47 3.57 -11.28
N ASP A 117 1.02 2.87 -12.32
CA ASP A 117 0.39 1.55 -12.21
C ASP A 117 1.29 0.48 -11.56
N SER A 118 2.61 0.70 -11.53
CA SER A 118 3.59 -0.22 -10.97
C SER A 118 4.51 0.41 -9.93
N CYS A 119 4.35 1.70 -9.61
CA CYS A 119 5.24 2.41 -8.71
C CYS A 119 4.50 3.03 -7.51
N LEU A 120 5.12 2.90 -6.33
CA LEU A 120 4.71 3.55 -5.10
C LEU A 120 5.84 4.45 -4.60
N THR A 121 5.50 5.68 -4.26
CA THR A 121 6.42 6.63 -3.62
C THR A 121 6.00 6.83 -2.17
N PHE A 122 6.95 6.77 -1.24
CA PHE A 122 6.69 6.95 0.18
C PHE A 122 7.84 7.69 0.87
N GLU A 123 7.50 8.26 2.02
CA GLU A 123 8.46 8.85 2.95
C GLU A 123 8.76 7.79 4.01
N THR A 124 10.05 7.48 4.19
CA THR A 124 10.48 6.46 5.16
C THR A 124 10.22 6.94 6.59
N PRO A 125 10.01 6.02 7.55
CA PRO A 125 9.82 6.40 8.94
C PRO A 125 11.01 7.15 9.53
N THR A 126 10.74 7.98 10.54
CA THR A 126 11.76 8.63 11.38
C THR A 126 12.44 7.65 12.35
N LEU A 127 11.76 6.55 12.67
CA LEU A 127 12.21 5.54 13.63
C LEU A 127 12.91 4.39 12.91
N VAL A 128 14.02 3.93 13.47
CA VAL A 128 14.69 2.68 13.06
C VAL A 128 13.74 1.52 13.33
N GLY A 129 13.57 0.67 12.33
CA GLY A 129 12.70 -0.49 12.42
C GLY A 129 12.47 -1.12 11.06
N VAL A 130 11.64 -2.16 11.08
CA VAL A 130 11.19 -2.87 9.88
C VAL A 130 9.74 -2.49 9.62
N GLU A 131 9.47 -2.01 8.41
CA GLU A 131 8.10 -1.77 7.92
C GLU A 131 7.81 -2.69 6.74
N THR A 132 6.65 -3.32 6.74
CA THR A 132 6.24 -4.22 5.66
C THR A 132 5.32 -3.50 4.69
N LEU A 133 5.70 -3.51 3.41
CA LEU A 133 4.89 -3.09 2.29
C LEU A 133 4.36 -4.34 1.58
N ARG A 134 3.03 -4.49 1.49
CA ARG A 134 2.42 -5.59 0.75
C ARG A 134 2.01 -5.13 -0.64
N VAL A 135 2.33 -5.90 -1.66
CA VAL A 135 1.95 -5.62 -3.06
C VAL A 135 1.10 -6.76 -3.60
N HIS A 136 0.01 -6.42 -4.30
CA HIS A 136 -0.91 -7.37 -4.93
C HIS A 136 -0.87 -7.20 -6.44
N PHE A 137 -0.61 -8.29 -7.16
CA PHE A 137 -0.56 -8.29 -8.63
C PHE A 137 -1.88 -8.75 -9.26
N TYR A 138 -2.11 -8.40 -10.53
CA TYR A 138 -3.21 -8.96 -11.29
C TYR A 138 -2.96 -10.45 -11.54
N LYS A 139 -4.00 -11.28 -11.39
CA LYS A 139 -3.92 -12.69 -11.74
C LYS A 139 -3.65 -12.81 -13.24
N GLU A 140 -2.54 -13.44 -13.64
CA GLU A 140 -2.37 -13.90 -15.02
C GLU A 140 -3.56 -14.80 -15.39
N TYR A 141 -4.20 -14.56 -16.55
CA TYR A 141 -5.41 -15.24 -17.01
C TYR A 141 -5.28 -16.78 -17.00
N MET A 142 -5.53 -17.41 -15.85
CA MET A 142 -5.85 -18.83 -15.72
C MET A 142 -7.37 -18.92 -15.57
N PRO A 143 -8.08 -19.46 -16.58
CA PRO A 143 -9.52 -19.55 -16.52
C PRO A 143 -9.90 -20.50 -15.36
N TYR A 144 -10.98 -20.13 -14.68
CA TYR A 144 -11.86 -20.96 -13.85
C TYR A 144 -11.92 -20.75 -12.32
N TYR A 145 -13.19 -20.51 -11.96
CA TYR A 145 -14.01 -20.67 -10.74
C TYR A 145 -13.75 -19.89 -9.44
N ILE A 146 -14.91 -19.51 -8.89
CA ILE A 146 -15.24 -18.57 -7.83
C ILE A 146 -14.97 -19.17 -6.43
N ASN A 147 -14.58 -18.29 -5.50
CA ASN A 147 -14.33 -18.50 -4.06
C ASN A 147 -13.06 -19.29 -3.68
N PHE A 148 -11.91 -18.60 -3.75
CA PHE A 148 -10.75 -18.92 -2.92
C PHE A 148 -10.08 -17.62 -2.47
N TYR A 149 -10.05 -17.37 -1.16
CA TYR A 149 -9.09 -16.41 -0.56
C TYR A 149 -7.72 -17.07 -0.65
N ASN A 150 -6.81 -16.48 -1.42
CA ASN A 150 -5.47 -17.03 -1.58
C ASN A 150 -4.42 -15.91 -1.59
N ASP A 151 -3.53 -15.91 -0.61
CA ASP A 151 -2.45 -14.93 -0.41
C ASP A 151 -1.28 -15.13 -1.42
N ILE A 152 -1.45 -16.00 -2.43
CA ILE A 152 -0.40 -16.43 -3.38
C ILE A 152 0.10 -15.29 -4.29
N TYR A 153 -0.69 -14.24 -4.48
CA TYR A 153 -0.33 -13.08 -5.31
C TYR A 153 -0.01 -11.83 -4.49
N SER A 154 0.07 -11.99 -3.17
CA SER A 154 0.53 -10.96 -2.26
C SER A 154 2.00 -11.22 -1.94
N TYR A 155 2.80 -10.18 -1.96
CA TYR A 155 4.20 -10.27 -1.59
C TYR A 155 4.55 -9.18 -0.60
N ASP A 156 5.37 -9.53 0.39
CA ASP A 156 5.84 -8.61 1.41
C ASP A 156 7.25 -8.10 1.02
N ILE A 157 7.42 -6.78 1.03
CA ILE A 157 8.71 -6.08 0.93
C ILE A 157 9.01 -5.51 2.31
N SER A 158 10.14 -5.89 2.89
CA SER A 158 10.59 -5.41 4.18
C SER A 158 11.51 -4.22 4.00
N LEU A 159 11.19 -3.10 4.64
CA LEU A 159 11.99 -1.88 4.63
C LEU A 159 12.77 -1.80 5.93
N GLU A 160 14.10 -1.81 5.85
CA GLU A 160 14.97 -1.63 7.01
C GLU A 160 15.48 -0.19 7.05
N THR A 161 15.10 0.55 8.09
CA THR A 161 15.51 1.96 8.26
C THR A 161 16.78 2.07 9.10
N THR A 162 17.88 2.59 8.55
CA THR A 162 19.20 2.67 9.23
C THR A 162 19.57 4.11 9.65
N ASN A 163 20.75 4.29 10.28
CA ASN A 163 21.15 5.53 11.00
C ASN A 163 22.26 6.36 10.32
N TYR A 164 22.67 6.04 9.10
CA TYR A 164 23.86 6.65 8.49
C TYR A 164 23.74 8.16 8.27
#